data_AF-A0A919EV78-F1
#
_entry.id   AF-A0A919EV78-F1
#
_cell.length_a   1.000
_cell.length_b   1.000
_cell.length_c   1.000
_cell.angle_alpha   90.00
_cell.angle_beta   90.00
_cell.angle_gamma   90.00
#
_symmetry.space_group_name_H-M   'P 1'
#
loop_
_entity.id
_entity.type
_entity.pdbx_description
1 polymer ?
#
loop_
_entity_poly.entity_id
_entity_poly.type
_entity_poly.pdbx_seq_one_letter_code
_entity_poly.pdbx_strand_id
1 'polypeptide(L)'
;MTGGAGIRAWLAQVWPRTEAALVLAGGDVRVPLADRAVLGEVYDGAGLAELRGLATEGEFTGDICRCPGSLTVALLDAAGAVAGAASLHGGTDLAWERGRFRNNFAVADPQGLCAFLRRYGAHWL
;
A
#
# COMPACT_ATOMS: atom_id res chain seq x y z
N MET A 1 -5.12 8.21 -18.06
CA MET A 1 -4.80 8.06 -16.62
C MET A 1 -6.09 7.77 -15.90
N THR A 2 -6.11 6.77 -15.00
CA THR A 2 -7.31 6.46 -14.22
C THR A 2 -7.48 7.52 -13.14
N GLY A 3 -8.61 8.23 -13.14
CA GLY A 3 -8.94 9.19 -12.09
C GLY A 3 -9.16 8.50 -10.74
N GLY A 4 -9.14 9.27 -9.65
CA GLY A 4 -9.26 8.74 -8.28
C GLY A 4 -10.49 7.84 -8.07
N ALA A 5 -11.64 8.18 -8.66
CA ALA A 5 -12.85 7.35 -8.59
C ALA A 5 -12.65 5.94 -9.16
N GLY A 6 -11.92 5.81 -10.28
CA GLY A 6 -11.61 4.51 -10.87
C GLY A 6 -10.65 3.70 -10.02
N ILE A 7 -9.69 4.35 -9.35
CA ILE A 7 -8.77 3.68 -8.42
C ILE A 7 -9.54 3.19 -7.18
N ARG A 8 -10.46 4.00 -6.64
CA ARG A 8 -11.34 3.57 -5.53
C ARG A 8 -12.21 2.38 -5.91
N ALA A 9 -12.80 2.39 -7.11
CA ALA A 9 -13.60 1.27 -7.60
C ALA A 9 -12.77 -0.02 -7.72
N TRP A 10 -11.51 0.09 -8.15
CA TRP A 10 -10.58 -1.04 -8.16
C TRP A 10 -10.22 -1.51 -6.74
N LEU A 11 -9.89 -0.60 -5.81
CA LEU A 11 -9.62 -0.95 -4.41
C LEU A 11 -10.82 -1.65 -3.76
N ALA A 12 -12.04 -1.22 -4.06
CA ALA A 12 -13.27 -1.86 -3.58
C ALA A 12 -13.44 -3.31 -4.09
N GLN A 13 -12.78 -3.69 -5.18
CA GLN A 13 -12.73 -5.08 -5.67
C GLN A 13 -11.55 -5.87 -5.09
N VAL A 14 -10.44 -5.21 -4.78
CA VAL A 14 -9.23 -5.86 -4.23
C VAL A 14 -9.40 -6.19 -2.75
N TRP A 15 -9.85 -5.24 -1.94
CA TRP A 15 -9.94 -5.43 -0.49
C TRP A 15 -10.80 -6.63 -0.04
N PRO A 16 -11.97 -6.93 -0.64
CA PRO A 16 -12.79 -8.07 -0.22
C PRO A 16 -12.17 -9.44 -0.46
N ARG A 17 -11.12 -9.54 -1.28
CA ARG A 17 -10.39 -10.79 -1.58
C ARG A 17 -8.99 -10.81 -0.97
N THR A 18 -8.63 -9.78 -0.18
CA THR A 18 -7.34 -9.72 0.50
C THR A 18 -7.41 -10.58 1.76
N GLU A 19 -6.57 -11.61 1.83
CA GLU A 19 -6.46 -12.52 2.97
C GLU A 19 -5.20 -12.24 3.81
N ALA A 20 -4.21 -11.54 3.24
CA ALA A 20 -3.01 -11.12 3.94
C ALA A 20 -2.39 -9.87 3.31
N ALA A 21 -1.48 -9.23 4.03
CA ALA A 21 -0.62 -8.20 3.47
C ALA A 21 0.84 -8.37 3.91
N LEU A 22 1.77 -8.02 3.03
CA LEU A 22 3.19 -7.95 3.33
C LEU A 22 3.65 -6.50 3.34
N VAL A 23 4.51 -6.17 4.31
CA VAL A 23 5.31 -4.94 4.31
C VAL A 23 6.68 -5.32 3.75
N LEU A 24 7.03 -4.78 2.59
CA LEU A 24 8.24 -5.10 1.85
C LEU A 24 9.22 -3.93 1.87
N ALA A 25 10.51 -4.25 1.91
CA ALA A 25 11.57 -3.26 1.81
C ALA A 25 11.57 -2.55 0.45
N GLY A 26 11.71 -1.22 0.49
CA GLY A 26 11.81 -0.37 -0.70
C GLY A 26 10.47 -0.10 -1.39
N GLY A 27 10.39 1.04 -2.07
CA GLY A 27 9.30 1.37 -2.98
C GLY A 27 9.52 0.79 -4.39
N ASP A 28 9.20 1.54 -5.43
CA ASP A 28 9.29 1.12 -6.84
C ASP A 28 10.72 1.11 -7.39
N VAL A 29 11.56 0.20 -6.90
CA VAL A 29 13.01 0.12 -7.17
C VAL A 29 13.42 -0.83 -8.31
N ARG A 30 12.55 -1.13 -9.28
CA ARG A 30 12.79 -2.10 -10.39
C ARG A 30 13.13 -3.53 -9.96
N VAL A 31 13.06 -3.84 -8.67
CA VAL A 31 13.14 -5.20 -8.12
C VAL A 31 11.71 -5.77 -8.09
N PRO A 32 11.48 -6.98 -8.62
CA PRO A 32 10.18 -7.67 -8.53
C PRO A 32 9.74 -7.80 -7.07
N LEU A 33 8.43 -7.71 -6.79
CA LEU A 33 7.91 -7.78 -5.42
C LEU A 33 8.31 -9.08 -4.70
N ALA A 34 8.33 -10.21 -5.43
CA ALA A 34 8.68 -11.52 -4.91
C ALA A 34 10.14 -11.63 -4.43
N ASP A 35 11.02 -10.75 -4.92
CA ASP A 35 12.45 -10.76 -4.58
C ASP A 35 12.81 -9.75 -3.48
N ARG A 36 11.82 -9.02 -2.94
CA ARG A 36 12.05 -8.01 -1.91
C ARG A 36 12.02 -8.64 -0.53
N ALA A 37 12.89 -8.14 0.35
CA ALA A 37 12.89 -8.52 1.75
C ALA A 37 11.55 -8.18 2.41
N VAL A 38 10.95 -9.16 3.07
CA VAL A 38 9.76 -8.99 3.90
C VAL A 38 10.19 -8.38 5.24
N LEU A 39 9.57 -7.27 5.61
CA LEU A 39 9.78 -6.57 6.89
C LEU A 39 8.78 -7.02 7.94
N GLY A 40 7.56 -7.31 7.50
CA GLY A 40 6.52 -7.87 8.34
C GLY A 40 5.29 -8.27 7.56
N GLU A 41 4.40 -8.94 8.25
CA GLU A 41 3.29 -9.68 7.67
C GLU A 41 2.02 -9.43 8.49
N VAL A 42 0.91 -9.17 7.80
CA VAL A 42 -0.40 -8.90 8.39
C VAL A 42 -1.35 -10.01 7.95
N TYR A 43 -1.71 -10.91 8.87
CA TYR A 43 -2.59 -12.05 8.59
C TYR A 43 -3.88 -12.02 9.40
N ASP A 44 -3.91 -11.28 10.50
CA ASP A 44 -5.08 -11.22 11.34
C ASP A 44 -6.11 -10.23 10.77
N GLY A 45 -7.39 -10.58 10.89
CA GLY A 45 -8.48 -9.78 10.32
C GLY A 45 -8.57 -8.36 10.88
N ALA A 46 -8.13 -8.14 12.13
CA ALA A 46 -8.14 -6.81 12.74
C ALA A 46 -7.05 -5.92 12.12
N GLY A 47 -5.83 -6.43 11.96
CA GLY A 47 -4.74 -5.75 11.27
C GLY A 47 -5.07 -5.42 9.82
N LEU A 48 -5.72 -6.34 9.09
CA LEU A 48 -6.17 -6.08 7.72
C LEU A 48 -7.27 -5.00 7.65
N ALA A 49 -8.21 -5.01 8.59
CA ALA A 49 -9.26 -3.99 8.66
C ALA A 49 -8.69 -2.60 8.97
N GLU A 50 -7.73 -2.52 9.90
CA GLU A 50 -7.04 -1.28 10.26
C GLU A 50 -6.23 -0.74 9.07
N LEU A 51 -5.41 -1.58 8.44
CA LEU A 51 -4.65 -1.22 7.24
C LEU A 51 -5.57 -0.71 6.12
N ARG A 52 -6.70 -1.38 5.88
CA ARG A 52 -7.69 -0.97 4.88
C ARG A 52 -8.23 0.43 5.19
N GLY A 53 -8.61 0.71 6.43
CA GLY A 53 -9.09 2.04 6.83
C GLY A 53 -8.06 3.12 6.51
N LEU A 54 -6.84 2.95 7.05
CA LEU A 54 -5.72 3.88 6.85
C LEU A 54 -5.36 4.09 5.38
N ALA A 55 -5.49 3.06 4.55
CA ALA A 55 -5.07 3.08 3.15
C ALA A 55 -6.20 3.42 2.15
N THR A 56 -7.42 3.67 2.64
CA THR A 56 -8.57 4.04 1.78
C THR A 56 -9.28 5.34 2.20
N GLU A 57 -9.01 5.83 3.40
CA GLU A 57 -9.42 7.15 3.89
C GLU A 57 -8.36 8.20 3.53
N GLY A 58 -8.79 9.27 2.85
CA GLY A 58 -7.89 10.24 2.23
C GLY A 58 -8.32 10.57 0.81
N GLU A 59 -7.44 11.16 0.01
CA GLU A 59 -7.76 11.66 -1.34
C GLU A 59 -6.69 11.35 -2.38
N PHE A 60 -7.13 11.07 -3.62
CA PHE A 60 -6.22 10.95 -4.76
C PHE A 60 -5.87 12.33 -5.29
N THR A 61 -4.59 12.63 -5.42
CA THR A 61 -4.09 13.98 -5.75
C THR A 61 -4.19 14.30 -7.24
N GLY A 62 -4.30 13.27 -8.09
CA GLY A 62 -4.25 13.44 -9.55
C GLY A 62 -2.82 13.59 -10.09
N ASP A 63 -1.81 13.53 -9.23
CA ASP A 63 -0.39 13.59 -9.59
C ASP A 63 0.40 12.47 -8.88
N ILE A 64 1.65 12.28 -9.29
CA ILE A 64 2.52 11.21 -8.82
C ILE A 64 3.81 11.76 -8.24
N CYS A 65 4.15 11.31 -7.02
CA CYS A 65 5.49 11.51 -6.51
C CYS A 65 6.51 10.74 -7.36
N ARG A 66 7.61 11.41 -7.71
CA ARG A 66 8.67 10.84 -8.55
C ARG A 66 9.72 10.06 -7.77
N CYS A 67 9.71 10.12 -6.43
CA CYS A 67 10.60 9.29 -5.66
C CYS A 67 10.19 7.81 -5.79
N PRO A 68 11.11 6.87 -5.56
CA PRO A 68 10.78 5.45 -5.57
C PRO A 68 9.79 5.07 -4.46
N GLY A 69 9.78 5.80 -3.35
CA GLY A 69 9.08 5.42 -2.12
C GLY A 69 10.00 4.65 -1.16
N SER A 70 9.63 4.60 0.12
CA SER A 70 10.43 4.01 1.20
C SER A 70 10.18 2.52 1.42
N LEU A 71 8.92 2.09 1.28
CA LEU A 71 8.48 0.70 1.42
C LEU A 71 7.32 0.40 0.49
N THR A 72 6.92 -0.87 0.44
CA THR A 72 5.74 -1.32 -0.30
C THR A 72 4.83 -2.15 0.59
N VAL A 73 3.54 -1.89 0.53
CA VAL A 73 2.50 -2.79 1.06
C VAL A 73 1.98 -3.62 -0.11
N ALA A 74 2.11 -4.95 -0.04
CA ALA A 74 1.55 -5.87 -1.02
C ALA A 74 0.35 -6.61 -0.42
N LEU A 75 -0.80 -6.54 -1.07
CA LEU A 75 -2.02 -7.26 -0.70
C LEU A 75 -2.01 -8.63 -1.37
N LEU A 76 -2.26 -9.68 -0.60
CA LEU A 76 -2.28 -11.06 -1.07
C LEU A 76 -3.71 -11.62 -1.02
N ASP A 77 -4.07 -12.42 -2.02
CA ASP A 77 -5.30 -13.20 -2.01
C ASP A 77 -5.16 -14.55 -1.28
N ALA A 78 -6.23 -15.33 -1.27
CA ALA A 78 -6.28 -16.66 -0.63
C ALA A 78 -5.26 -17.68 -1.20
N ALA A 79 -4.78 -17.48 -2.43
CA ALA A 79 -3.73 -18.31 -3.03
C ALA A 79 -2.32 -17.79 -2.70
N GLY A 80 -2.20 -16.70 -1.96
CA GLY A 80 -0.94 -16.01 -1.69
C GLY A 80 -0.44 -15.18 -2.87
N ALA A 81 -1.26 -14.97 -3.91
CA ALA A 81 -0.88 -14.17 -5.06
C ALA A 81 -1.09 -12.68 -4.79
N VAL A 82 -0.22 -11.83 -5.34
CA VAL A 82 -0.34 -10.37 -5.19
C VAL A 82 -1.57 -9.87 -5.93
N ALA A 83 -2.57 -9.42 -5.18
CA ALA A 83 -3.82 -8.85 -5.68
C ALA A 83 -3.72 -7.34 -5.95
N GLY A 84 -2.77 -6.67 -5.30
CA GLY A 84 -2.41 -5.27 -5.53
C GLY A 84 -1.26 -4.81 -4.64
N ALA A 85 -0.56 -3.73 -5.01
CA ALA A 85 0.51 -3.16 -4.19
C ALA A 85 0.48 -1.62 -4.13
N ALA A 86 0.96 -1.06 -3.02
CA ALA A 86 1.14 0.37 -2.81
C ALA A 86 2.55 0.68 -2.31
N SER A 87 3.23 1.64 -2.95
CA SER A 87 4.46 2.21 -2.39
C SER A 87 4.14 3.38 -1.46
N LEU A 88 4.87 3.51 -0.34
CA LEU A 88 4.77 4.63 0.60
C LEU A 88 5.73 5.75 0.18
N HIS A 89 5.24 6.99 0.11
CA HIS A 89 5.99 8.17 -0.30
C HIS A 89 5.94 9.22 0.80
N GLY A 90 7.10 9.72 1.23
CA GLY A 90 7.21 10.80 2.22
C GLY A 90 6.63 10.50 3.61
N GLY A 91 6.20 9.26 3.88
CA GLY A 91 5.49 8.90 5.12
C GLY A 91 4.04 9.37 5.16
N THR A 92 3.52 9.95 4.06
CA THR A 92 2.18 10.57 4.03
C THR A 92 1.30 10.04 2.91
N ASP A 93 1.89 9.49 1.86
CA ASP A 93 1.14 9.15 0.66
C ASP A 93 1.34 7.68 0.28
N LEU A 94 0.30 7.06 -0.23
CA LEU A 94 0.37 5.76 -0.89
C LEU A 94 0.23 5.92 -2.40
N ALA A 95 1.01 5.20 -3.19
CA ALA A 95 0.82 5.11 -4.62
C ALA A 95 0.45 3.68 -5.01
N TRP A 96 -0.85 3.42 -5.13
CA TRP A 96 -1.39 2.13 -5.57
C TRP A 96 -1.05 1.86 -7.03
N GLU A 97 -0.56 0.65 -7.32
CA GLU A 97 -0.22 0.18 -8.68
C GLU A 97 0.46 1.28 -9.49
N ARG A 98 1.53 1.86 -8.93
CA ARG A 98 2.09 3.13 -9.38
C ARG A 98 2.33 3.20 -10.89
N GLY A 99 2.80 2.10 -11.50
CA GLY A 99 3.01 1.99 -12.95
C GLY A 99 1.72 2.03 -13.78
N ARG A 100 0.59 1.62 -13.20
CA ARG A 100 -0.73 1.59 -13.83
C ARG A 100 -1.50 2.89 -13.62
N PHE A 101 -1.61 3.36 -12.37
CA PHE A 101 -2.51 4.48 -12.04
C PHE A 101 -1.84 5.84 -12.05
N ARG A 102 -0.55 5.89 -11.69
CA ARG A 102 0.25 7.12 -11.61
C ARG A 102 -0.43 8.25 -10.82
N ASN A 103 -0.92 7.92 -9.63
CA ASN A 103 -1.67 8.84 -8.77
C ASN A 103 -1.40 8.55 -7.30
N ASN A 104 -0.94 9.54 -6.57
CA ASN A 104 -0.72 9.47 -5.13
C ASN A 104 -2.06 9.58 -4.40
N PHE A 105 -2.15 8.86 -3.29
CA PHE A 105 -3.23 8.88 -2.34
C PHE A 105 -2.70 9.52 -1.06
N ALA A 106 -3.07 10.77 -0.80
CA ALA A 106 -2.77 11.45 0.44
C ALA A 106 -3.66 10.84 1.53
N VAL A 107 -3.07 10.10 2.47
CA VAL A 107 -3.84 9.39 3.50
C VAL A 107 -4.36 10.39 4.54
N ALA A 108 -5.56 10.13 5.07
CA ALA A 108 -6.17 11.02 6.05
C ALA A 108 -5.43 11.03 7.40
N ASP A 109 -4.85 9.89 7.79
CA ASP A 109 -4.02 9.74 9.00
C ASP A 109 -2.62 9.18 8.69
N PRO A 110 -1.67 10.04 8.28
CA PRO A 110 -0.29 9.64 8.01
C PRO A 110 0.42 9.04 9.23
N GLN A 111 0.13 9.56 10.42
CA GLN A 111 0.78 9.13 11.65
C GLN A 111 0.30 7.75 12.07
N GLY A 112 -1.01 7.50 11.99
CA GLY A 112 -1.60 6.19 12.18
C GLY A 112 -1.06 5.16 11.20
N LEU A 113 -0.94 5.51 9.92
CA LEU A 113 -0.33 4.63 8.91
C LEU A 113 1.13 4.29 9.25
N CYS A 114 1.95 5.29 9.58
CA CYS A 114 3.35 5.05 9.95
C CYS A 114 3.45 4.21 11.24
N ALA A 115 2.63 4.48 12.25
CA ALA A 115 2.60 3.70 13.48
C ALA A 115 2.19 2.24 13.22
N PHE A 116 1.17 2.02 12.38
CA PHE A 116 0.76 0.71 11.92
C PHE A 116 1.93 -0.03 11.25
N LEU A 117 2.59 0.59 10.28
CA LEU A 117 3.67 -0.05 9.53
C LEU A 117 4.90 -0.34 10.41
N ARG A 118 5.24 0.55 11.36
CA ARG A 118 6.31 0.31 12.35
C ARG A 118 6.01 -0.89 13.25
N ARG A 119 4.75 -1.11 13.62
CA ARG A 119 4.31 -2.29 14.39
C ARG A 119 4.57 -3.59 13.62
N TYR A 120 4.55 -3.54 12.29
CA TYR A 120 4.85 -4.67 11.39
C TYR A 120 6.24 -4.56 10.74
N GLY A 121 7.25 -4.10 11.50
CA GLY A 121 8.66 -4.25 11.13
C GLY A 121 9.30 -3.10 10.35
N ALA A 122 8.54 -2.07 9.95
CA ALA A 122 9.08 -0.90 9.25
C ALA A 122 9.68 0.14 10.21
N HIS A 123 10.64 -0.25 11.05
CA HIS A 123 11.11 0.52 12.21
C HIS A 123 11.85 1.84 11.90
N TRP A 124 12.21 2.10 10.64
CA TRP A 124 12.93 3.31 10.19
C TRP A 124 12.06 4.33 9.47
N LEU A 125 10.74 4.12 9.40
CA LEU A 125 9.79 5.17 9.04
C LEU A 125 9.76 6.26 10.10
#